data_AF-A0A3C1N8V9-F1
#
_entry.id   AF-A0A3C1N8V9-F1
#
_cell.length_a   1.000
_cell.length_b   1.000
_cell.length_c   1.000
_cell.angle_alpha   90.00
_cell.angle_beta   90.00
_cell.angle_gamma   90.00
#
_symmetry.space_group_name_H-M   'P 1'
#
loop_
_entity.id
_entity.type
_entity.pdbx_description
1 polymer ?
#
loop_
_entity_poly.entity_id
_entity_poly.type
_entity_poly.pdbx_seq_one_letter_code
_entity_poly.pdbx_strand_id
1 'polypeptide(L)'
;GERFPYQLNYVERTQEEVASHFGEEMAQAIFRLQPHKARWQGPVRSEFGMHLVLLTRAEAARIPPLQEVRDQLANELQRRREVERKQKAIDDLIGGFEVRLSPEFEGVSER
;
A
#
# COMPACT_ATOMS: atom_id res chain seq x y z
N GLY A 1 -11.48 20.96 -14.56
CA GLY A 1 -10.62 20.91 -13.37
C GLY A 1 -9.90 19.58 -13.39
N GLU A 2 -8.58 19.59 -13.26
CA GLU A 2 -7.77 18.37 -13.23
C GLU A 2 -8.13 17.51 -12.01
N ARG A 3 -8.08 16.18 -12.18
CA ARG A 3 -8.32 15.23 -11.08
C ARG A 3 -7.14 15.30 -10.11
N PHE A 4 -7.43 15.32 -8.82
CA PHE A 4 -6.38 15.19 -7.81
C PHE A 4 -5.62 13.87 -8.02
N PRO A 5 -4.27 13.85 -7.94
CA PRO A 5 -3.49 12.66 -8.29
C PRO A 5 -3.76 11.44 -7.43
N TYR A 6 -4.26 11.63 -6.20
CA TYR A 6 -4.48 10.57 -5.23
C TYR A 6 -5.97 10.27 -4.98
N GLN A 7 -6.20 9.22 -4.18
CA GLN A 7 -7.53 8.76 -3.80
C GLN A 7 -8.32 9.85 -3.09
N LEU A 8 -9.65 9.86 -3.25
CA LEU A 8 -10.54 10.75 -2.49
C LEU A 8 -11.00 10.12 -1.16
N ASN A 9 -10.89 8.78 -1.05
CA ASN A 9 -11.30 8.01 0.12
C ASN A 9 -10.11 7.18 0.63
N TYR A 10 -9.80 7.31 1.92
CA TYR A 10 -8.75 6.56 2.61
C TYR A 10 -9.40 5.67 3.67
N VAL A 11 -9.15 4.37 3.60
CA VAL A 11 -9.63 3.37 4.57
C VAL A 11 -8.42 2.65 5.15
N GLU A 12 -8.32 2.62 6.48
CA GLU A 12 -7.26 1.91 7.22
C GLU A 12 -5.83 2.30 6.79
N ARG A 13 -5.59 3.61 6.67
CA ARG A 13 -4.31 4.16 6.21
C ARG A 13 -3.45 4.67 7.36
N THR A 14 -2.15 4.44 7.26
CA THR A 14 -1.18 4.90 8.27
C THR A 14 -0.83 6.37 8.08
N GLN A 15 -0.17 6.96 9.08
CA GLN A 15 0.26 8.35 9.00
C GLN A 15 1.29 8.55 7.88
N GLU A 16 2.19 7.57 7.69
CA GLU A 16 3.22 7.57 6.65
C GLU A 16 2.61 7.52 5.25
N GLU A 17 1.56 6.72 5.05
CA GLU A 17 0.84 6.68 3.77
C GLU A 17 0.09 7.99 3.48
N VAL A 18 -0.43 8.67 4.50
CA VAL A 18 -1.04 9.99 4.32
C VAL A 18 0.04 11.04 4.03
N ALA A 19 1.19 10.96 4.71
CA ALA A 19 2.32 11.87 4.50
C ALA A 19 2.91 11.74 3.08
N SER A 20 3.00 10.52 2.53
CA SER A 20 3.52 10.32 1.16
C SER A 20 2.63 10.93 0.06
N HIS A 21 1.35 11.16 0.36
CA HIS A 21 0.39 11.72 -0.60
C HIS A 21 0.07 13.20 -0.39
N PHE A 22 0.21 13.73 0.83
CA PHE A 22 -0.22 15.10 1.18
C PHE A 22 0.85 15.92 1.93
N GLY A 23 1.96 15.31 2.28
CA GLY A 23 3.02 15.91 3.09
C GLY A 23 2.82 15.69 4.59
N GLU A 24 3.94 15.81 5.31
CA GLU A 24 4.03 15.57 6.76
C GLU A 24 3.13 16.52 7.59
N GLU A 25 3.04 17.80 7.19
CA GLU A 25 2.25 18.80 7.90
C GLU A 25 0.76 18.40 7.95
N MET A 26 0.21 17.99 6.80
CA MET A 26 -1.18 17.55 6.69
C MET A 26 -1.41 16.24 7.45
N ALA A 27 -0.50 15.27 7.32
CA ALA A 27 -0.62 14.00 8.03
C ALA A 27 -0.67 14.21 9.56
N GLN A 28 0.25 15.00 10.10
CA GLN A 28 0.25 15.32 11.54
C GLN A 28 -0.99 16.11 11.98
N ALA A 29 -1.53 16.98 11.13
CA ALA A 29 -2.77 17.69 11.43
C ALA A 29 -3.95 16.71 11.50
N ILE A 30 -4.10 15.83 10.51
CA ILE A 30 -5.20 14.85 10.44
C ILE A 30 -5.18 13.87 11.61
N PHE A 31 -4.01 13.35 11.99
CA PHE A 31 -3.88 12.39 13.08
C PHE A 31 -4.09 13.00 14.48
N ARG A 32 -4.18 14.33 14.58
CA ARG A 32 -4.59 15.06 15.79
C ARG A 32 -6.09 15.39 15.82
N LEU A 33 -6.82 15.18 14.72
CA LEU A 33 -8.26 15.45 14.65
C LEU A 33 -9.06 14.40 15.40
N GLN A 34 -10.20 14.82 15.95
CA GLN A 34 -11.18 13.89 16.50
C GLN A 34 -12.10 13.37 15.39
N PRO A 35 -12.34 12.05 15.31
CA PRO A 35 -13.27 11.49 14.34
C PRO A 35 -14.70 12.03 14.52
N HIS A 36 -15.37 12.32 13.41
CA HIS A 36 -16.78 12.70 13.39
C HIS A 36 -17.48 12.15 12.15
N LYS A 37 -18.69 11.60 12.32
CA LYS A 37 -19.41 10.91 11.24
C LYS A 37 -19.80 11.79 10.06
N ALA A 38 -20.12 13.07 10.31
CA ALA A 38 -20.67 13.98 9.29
C ALA A 38 -20.07 15.40 9.28
N ARG A 39 -19.04 15.66 10.10
CA ARG A 39 -18.49 17.02 10.25
C ARG A 39 -17.16 17.11 9.52
N TRP A 40 -17.14 17.90 8.46
CA TRP A 40 -15.91 18.26 7.75
C TRP A 40 -15.04 19.14 8.64
N GLN A 41 -13.73 18.86 8.62
CA GLN A 41 -12.71 19.55 9.42
C GLN A 41 -11.69 20.17 8.48
N GLY A 42 -11.22 21.37 8.81
CA GLY A 42 -10.27 22.12 7.99
C GLY A 42 -10.55 23.63 7.99
N PRO A 43 -9.87 24.39 7.12
CA PRO A 43 -9.04 23.91 6.01
C PRO A 43 -7.66 23.43 6.49
N VAL A 44 -7.23 22.25 6.02
CA VAL A 44 -5.91 21.67 6.29
C VAL A 44 -5.00 21.95 5.10
N ARG A 45 -3.81 22.49 5.35
CA ARG A 45 -2.83 22.80 4.31
C ARG A 45 -2.02 21.56 3.94
N SER A 46 -1.85 21.33 2.64
CA SER A 46 -0.95 20.34 2.04
C SER A 46 -0.01 21.04 1.07
N GLU A 47 0.95 20.29 0.52
CA GLU A 47 1.80 20.76 -0.59
C GLU A 47 1.00 21.11 -1.85
N PHE A 48 -0.22 20.58 -1.99
CA PHE A 48 -1.11 20.76 -3.13
C PHE A 48 -2.20 21.83 -2.91
N GLY A 49 -2.24 22.48 -1.74
CA GLY A 49 -3.19 23.53 -1.42
C GLY A 49 -3.98 23.28 -0.13
N MET A 50 -5.27 23.64 -0.14
CA MET A 50 -6.13 23.55 1.05
C MET A 50 -7.17 22.44 0.89
N HIS A 51 -7.34 21.61 1.92
CA HIS A 51 -8.23 20.45 1.92
C HIS A 51 -9.24 20.51 3.06
N LEU A 52 -10.45 20.03 2.80
CA LEU A 52 -11.43 19.67 3.83
C LEU A 52 -11.36 18.16 4.03
N VAL A 53 -11.33 17.73 5.29
CA VAL A 53 -11.19 16.32 5.65
C VAL A 53 -12.38 15.88 6.49
N LEU A 54 -13.03 14.79 6.08
CA LEU A 54 -14.05 14.11 6.88
C LEU A 54 -13.43 12.85 7.49
N LEU A 55 -12.87 12.98 8.70
CA LEU A 55 -12.33 11.85 9.44
C LEU A 55 -13.47 11.12 10.16
N THR A 56 -13.85 9.94 9.70
CA THR A 56 -14.98 9.18 10.28
C THR A 56 -14.56 8.18 11.35
N ARG A 57 -13.33 7.65 11.27
CA ARG A 57 -12.75 6.67 12.19
C ARG A 57 -11.25 6.91 12.31
N ALA A 58 -10.71 6.83 13.52
CA ALA A 58 -9.28 6.79 13.79
C ALA A 58 -9.04 5.77 14.89
N GLU A 59 -8.06 4.89 14.71
CA GLU A 59 -7.69 3.86 15.65
C GLU A 59 -6.22 3.97 15.99
N ALA A 60 -5.89 3.82 17.28
CA ALA A 60 -4.50 3.80 17.69
C ALA A 60 -3.82 2.55 17.13
N ALA A 61 -2.59 2.72 16.63
CA ALA A 61 -1.76 1.59 16.24
C ALA A 61 -1.60 0.65 17.43
N ARG A 62 -1.90 -0.63 17.22
CA ARG A 62 -1.72 -1.70 18.21
C ARG A 62 -1.10 -2.91 17.54
N ILE A 63 -0.34 -3.67 18.32
CA ILE A 63 0.13 -4.98 17.90
C ILE A 63 -1.00 -5.97 18.25
N PRO A 64 -1.69 -6.57 17.25
CA PRO A 64 -2.70 -7.57 17.55
C PRO A 64 -2.03 -8.83 18.11
N PRO A 65 -2.66 -9.53 19.08
CA PRO A 65 -2.18 -10.84 19.51
C PRO A 65 -2.24 -11.83 18.34
N LEU A 66 -1.34 -12.82 18.35
CA LEU A 66 -1.24 -13.82 17.28
C LEU A 66 -2.58 -14.49 16.96
N GLN A 67 -3.43 -14.71 17.96
CA GLN A 67 -4.73 -15.36 17.79
C GLN A 67 -5.70 -14.57 16.90
N GLU A 68 -5.62 -13.23 16.89
CA GLU A 68 -6.48 -12.37 16.04
C GLU A 68 -6.06 -12.42 14.57
N VAL A 69 -4.77 -12.65 14.29
CA VAL A 69 -4.20 -12.59 12.92
C VAL A 69 -3.77 -13.95 12.39
N ARG A 70 -4.01 -15.04 13.14
CA ARG A 70 -3.50 -16.38 12.82
C ARG A 70 -3.97 -16.87 11.45
N ASP A 71 -5.26 -16.71 11.15
CA ASP A 71 -5.84 -17.19 9.91
C ASP A 71 -5.38 -16.37 8.70
N GLN A 72 -5.31 -15.04 8.87
CA GLN A 72 -4.74 -14.15 7.85
C GLN A 72 -3.27 -14.51 7.56
N LEU A 73 -2.47 -14.75 8.60
CA LEU A 73 -1.07 -15.13 8.46
C LEU A 73 -0.92 -16.52 7.81
N ALA A 74 -1.75 -17.49 8.19
CA ALA A 74 -1.73 -18.83 7.61
C ALA A 74 -2.06 -18.79 6.10
N ASN A 75 -3.08 -18.03 5.71
CA ASN A 75 -3.45 -17.84 4.31
C ASN A 75 -2.32 -17.16 3.51
N GLU A 76 -1.72 -16.12 4.06
CA GLU A 76 -0.62 -15.41 3.40
C GLU A 76 0.63 -16.32 3.27
N LEU A 77 0.97 -17.09 4.30
CA LEU A 77 2.07 -18.06 4.24
C LEU A 77 1.81 -19.16 3.20
N GLN A 78 0.58 -19.64 3.11
CA GLN A 78 0.19 -20.63 2.09
C GLN A 78 0.36 -20.05 0.69
N ARG A 79 -0.15 -18.84 0.46
CA ARG A 79 -0.02 -18.13 -0.82
C ARG A 79 1.46 -17.93 -1.20
N ARG A 80 2.31 -17.51 -0.26
CA ARG A 80 3.76 -17.36 -0.50
C ARG A 80 4.41 -18.67 -0.89
N ARG A 81 4.13 -19.76 -0.18
CA ARG A 81 4.65 -21.10 -0.50
C ARG A 81 4.22 -21.58 -1.88
N GLU A 82 2.99 -21.26 -2.30
CA GLU A 82 2.53 -21.59 -3.65
C GLU A 82 3.28 -20.82 -4.73
N VAL A 83 3.54 -19.52 -4.51
CA VAL A 83 4.36 -18.71 -5.42
C VAL A 83 5.79 -19.25 -5.49
N GLU A 84 6.42 -19.53 -4.35
CA GLU A 84 7.77 -20.09 -4.27
C GLU A 84 7.87 -21.45 -4.97
N ARG A 85 6.90 -22.35 -4.77
CA ARG A 85 6.85 -23.66 -5.45
C ARG A 85 6.72 -23.52 -6.95
N LYS A 86 5.87 -22.60 -7.42
CA LYS A 86 5.70 -22.33 -8.86
C LYS A 86 6.99 -21.80 -9.46
N GLN A 87 7.62 -20.82 -8.81
CA GLN A 87 8.88 -20.26 -9.27
C GLN A 87 9.97 -21.34 -9.34
N LYS A 88 10.11 -22.15 -8.28
CA LYS A 88 11.06 -23.26 -8.28
C LYS A 88 10.80 -24.26 -9.41
N ALA A 89 9.55 -24.62 -9.67
CA ALA A 89 9.22 -25.53 -10.77
C ALA A 89 9.55 -24.93 -12.15
N ILE A 90 9.39 -23.62 -12.33
CA ILE A 90 9.81 -22.91 -13.54
C ILE A 90 11.33 -22.94 -13.67
N ASP A 91 12.05 -22.63 -12.59
CA ASP A 91 13.52 -22.61 -12.57
C ASP A 91 14.09 -24.01 -12.88
N ASP A 92 13.53 -25.05 -12.26
CA ASP A 92 13.91 -26.45 -12.49
C ASP A 92 13.64 -26.88 -13.94
N LEU A 93 12.51 -26.44 -14.53
CA LEU A 93 12.19 -26.69 -15.93
C LEU A 93 13.18 -26.00 -16.86
N ILE A 94 13.46 -24.71 -16.65
CA ILE A 94 14.41 -23.92 -17.44
C ILE A 94 15.81 -24.51 -17.35
N GLY A 95 16.24 -24.99 -16.18
CA GLY A 95 17.56 -25.61 -16.00
C GLY A 95 17.82 -26.83 -16.88
N GLY A 96 16.78 -27.47 -17.42
CA GLY A 96 16.88 -28.56 -18.39
C GLY A 96 17.06 -28.14 -19.85
N PHE A 97 17.00 -26.85 -20.17
CA PHE A 97 17.07 -26.32 -21.53
C PHE A 97 18.23 -25.34 -21.72
N GLU A 98 18.76 -25.29 -22.94
CA GLU A 98 19.64 -24.20 -23.37
C GLU A 98 18.78 -23.02 -23.81
N VAL A 99 18.69 -21.98 -22.97
CA VAL A 99 17.92 -20.77 -23.29
C VAL A 99 18.76 -19.87 -24.21
N ARG A 100 18.31 -19.69 -25.45
CA ARG A 100 18.87 -18.71 -26.38
C ARG A 100 17.90 -17.55 -26.57
N LEU A 101 18.35 -16.35 -26.23
CA LEU A 101 17.63 -15.12 -26.53
C LEU A 101 18.06 -14.66 -27.92
N SER A 102 17.10 -14.42 -28.81
CA SER A 102 17.41 -13.84 -30.13
C SER A 102 17.84 -12.37 -29.98
N PRO A 103 18.68 -11.84 -30.89
CA PRO A 103 19.26 -10.49 -30.78
C PRO A 103 18.22 -9.37 -30.63
N GLU A 104 17.01 -9.55 -31.14
CA GLU A 104 15.89 -8.61 -30.99
C GLU A 104 15.37 -8.47 -29.55
N PHE A 105 15.78 -9.35 -28.61
CA PHE A 105 15.35 -9.36 -27.21
C PHE A 105 16.47 -9.11 -26.17
N GLU A 106 17.72 -8.89 -26.60
CA GLU A 106 18.86 -8.70 -25.67
C GLU A 106 18.71 -7.47 -24.75
N GLY A 107 18.03 -6.41 -25.20
CA GLY A 107 17.87 -5.16 -24.45
C GLY A 107 16.79 -5.16 -23.35
N VAL A 108 16.07 -6.28 -23.14
CA VAL A 108 14.94 -6.34 -22.20
C VAL A 108 15.32 -6.97 -20.85
N SER A 109 16.49 -7.63 -20.75
CA SER A 109 16.90 -8.39 -19.57
C SER A 109 17.63 -7.58 -18.48
N GLU A 110 17.98 -6.31 -18.71
CA GLU A 110 18.61 -5.43 -17.71
C GLU A 110 17.59 -4.42 -17.16
N ARG A 111 16.70 -4.85 -16.26
CA ARG A 111 16.01 -3.96 -15.30
C ARG A 111 15.68 -4.68 -14.00
#